data_AF-A0AAE3U458-F1
#
_entry.id   AF-A0AAE3U458-F1
#
_cell.length_a   1.000
_cell.length_b   1.000
_cell.length_c   1.000
_cell.angle_alpha   90.00
_cell.angle_beta   90.00
_cell.angle_gamma   90.00
#
_symmetry.space_group_name_H-M   'P 1'
#
loop_
_entity.id
_entity.type
_entity.pdbx_description
1 polymer ?
#
loop_
_entity_poly.entity_id
_entity_poly.type
_entity_poly.pdbx_seq_one_letter_code
_entity_poly.pdbx_strand_id
1 'polypeptide(L)'
;MIAALLIASLMAAPQFGGQVVTTEQLQADFEHAVPCREVDGRKVWKGELAYFIQSYVYNDEGAETTSEGADAVMPSDNTADTMREFEEACAHER
;
A
#
# COMPACT_ATOMS: atom_id res chain seq x y z
N MET A 1 47.05 -12.98 -28.77
CA MET A 1 45.81 -13.78 -28.93
C MET A 1 45.47 -14.37 -27.59
N ILE A 2 44.30 -14.05 -27.03
CA ILE A 2 43.48 -14.93 -26.15
C ILE A 2 42.10 -14.26 -26.01
N ALA A 3 41.10 -15.01 -26.46
CA ALA A 3 39.68 -15.08 -26.11
C ALA A 3 38.88 -13.79 -25.80
N ALA A 4 37.96 -13.49 -26.72
CA ALA A 4 36.74 -12.74 -26.45
C ALA A 4 35.80 -13.54 -25.53
N LEU A 5 35.27 -12.89 -24.50
CA LEU A 5 34.15 -13.39 -23.69
C LEU A 5 32.91 -12.56 -24.02
N LEU A 6 32.03 -13.14 -24.83
CA LEU A 6 30.64 -12.73 -24.99
C LEU A 6 29.88 -13.18 -23.75
N ILE A 7 29.45 -12.24 -22.91
CA ILE A 7 28.41 -12.51 -21.92
C ILE A 7 27.16 -11.78 -22.40
N ALA A 8 26.22 -12.58 -22.89
CA ALA A 8 24.88 -12.15 -23.22
C ALA A 8 24.18 -11.70 -21.93
N SER A 9 24.07 -10.39 -21.73
CA SER A 9 23.25 -9.83 -20.66
C SER A 9 21.78 -10.18 -20.94
N LEU A 10 21.20 -10.91 -20.00
CA LEU A 10 19.82 -11.37 -20.00
C LEU A 10 18.85 -10.21 -20.32
N MET A 11 17.87 -10.50 -21.16
CA MET A 11 16.68 -9.67 -21.25
C MET A 11 16.00 -9.67 -19.88
N ALA A 12 15.98 -8.54 -19.20
CA ALA A 12 15.08 -8.32 -18.08
C ALA A 12 13.66 -8.27 -18.67
N ALA A 13 12.88 -9.32 -18.44
CA ALA A 13 11.47 -9.32 -18.77
C ALA A 13 10.77 -8.21 -17.97
N PRO A 14 9.85 -7.42 -18.55
CA PRO A 14 8.98 -6.57 -17.78
C PRO A 14 7.96 -7.49 -17.10
N GLN A 15 8.24 -7.87 -15.87
CA GLN A 15 7.18 -8.34 -14.98
C GLN A 15 6.49 -7.09 -14.39
N PHE A 16 5.26 -7.25 -13.91
CA PHE A 16 4.35 -6.19 -13.42
C PHE A 16 3.43 -5.56 -14.47
N GLY A 17 2.64 -6.41 -15.12
CA GLY A 17 1.33 -6.01 -15.66
C GLY A 17 0.27 -5.90 -14.55
N GLY A 18 0.54 -5.11 -13.52
CA GLY A 18 -0.47 -4.70 -12.53
C GLY A 18 -1.26 -3.53 -13.10
N GLN A 19 -2.58 -3.51 -12.90
CA GLN A 19 -3.38 -2.32 -13.21
C GLN A 19 -2.86 -1.17 -12.36
N VAL A 20 -2.36 -0.11 -13.00
CA VAL A 20 -1.90 1.08 -12.28
C VAL A 20 -3.11 1.77 -11.68
N VAL A 21 -3.27 1.69 -10.36
CA VAL A 21 -4.30 2.43 -9.62
C VAL A 21 -3.78 3.85 -9.42
N THR A 22 -4.60 4.84 -9.81
CA THR A 22 -4.22 6.25 -9.66
C THR A 22 -4.53 6.77 -8.26
N THR A 23 -3.88 7.87 -7.86
CA THR A 23 -4.16 8.53 -6.59
C THR A 23 -5.62 8.97 -6.48
N GLU A 24 -6.23 9.43 -7.58
CA GLU A 24 -7.65 9.81 -7.59
C GLU A 24 -8.57 8.60 -7.35
N GLN A 25 -8.21 7.43 -7.86
CA GLN A 25 -8.96 6.19 -7.60
C GLN A 25 -8.85 5.77 -6.13
N LEU A 26 -7.66 5.87 -5.54
CA LEU A 26 -7.45 5.60 -4.12
C LEU A 26 -8.18 6.60 -3.22
N GLN A 27 -8.22 7.87 -3.60
CA GLN A 27 -8.98 8.89 -2.88
C GLN A 27 -10.48 8.59 -2.91
N ALA A 28 -11.03 8.25 -4.08
CA ALA A 28 -12.43 7.89 -4.22
C ALA A 28 -12.78 6.59 -3.47
N ASP A 29 -11.85 5.64 -3.40
CA ASP A 29 -12.00 4.41 -2.62
C ASP A 29 -12.02 4.70 -1.11
N PHE A 30 -11.10 5.55 -0.63
CA PHE A 30 -11.04 5.96 0.77
C PHE A 30 -12.32 6.67 1.24
N GLU A 31 -12.94 7.49 0.39
CA GLU A 31 -14.20 8.19 0.71
C GLU A 31 -15.37 7.26 1.01
N HIS A 32 -15.33 6.01 0.52
CA HIS A 32 -16.34 4.99 0.76
C HIS A 32 -15.86 3.89 1.71
N ALA A 33 -14.61 3.97 2.19
CA ALA A 33 -14.02 2.94 3.02
C ALA A 33 -14.68 2.87 4.40
N VAL A 34 -14.87 1.65 4.89
CA VAL A 34 -15.50 1.38 6.19
C VAL A 34 -14.43 1.19 7.28
N PRO A 35 -14.66 1.70 8.51
CA PRO A 35 -13.69 1.53 9.58
C PRO A 35 -13.55 0.05 9.96
N CYS A 36 -12.34 -0.33 10.37
CA CYS A 36 -12.01 -1.63 10.92
C CYS A 36 -11.41 -1.49 12.33
N ARG A 37 -11.05 -2.62 12.95
CA ARG A 37 -10.22 -2.60 14.15
C ARG A 37 -8.84 -1.99 13.85
N GLU A 38 -8.27 -1.30 14.83
CA GLU A 38 -6.93 -0.75 14.73
C GLU A 38 -5.85 -1.84 14.56
N VAL A 39 -4.80 -1.48 13.80
CA VAL A 39 -3.56 -2.24 13.66
C VAL A 39 -2.43 -1.38 14.21
N ASP A 40 -1.68 -1.92 15.17
CA ASP A 40 -0.60 -1.19 15.87
C ASP A 40 -1.02 0.17 16.46
N GLY A 41 -2.27 0.29 16.93
CA GLY A 41 -2.82 1.53 17.49
C GLY A 41 -3.14 2.61 16.46
N ARG A 42 -3.14 2.26 15.16
CA ARG A 42 -3.51 3.14 14.06
C ARG A 42 -4.90 2.77 13.53
N LYS A 43 -5.72 3.78 13.25
CA LYS A 43 -7.01 3.58 12.59
C LYS A 43 -6.82 2.90 11.24
N VAL A 44 -7.71 1.96 10.91
CA VAL A 44 -7.70 1.22 9.65
C VAL A 44 -9.09 1.31 9.02
N TRP A 45 -9.12 1.40 7.69
CA TRP A 45 -10.34 1.35 6.89
C TRP A 45 -10.20 0.37 5.73
N LYS A 46 -11.32 -0.22 5.31
CA LYS A 46 -11.41 -1.12 4.17
C LYS A 46 -12.14 -0.44 3.01
N GLY A 47 -11.43 -0.18 1.92
CA GLY A 47 -12.03 0.13 0.63
C GLY A 47 -12.25 -1.10 -0.23
N GLU A 48 -12.71 -0.88 -1.45
CA GLU A 48 -12.84 -1.88 -2.50
C GLU A 48 -11.49 -2.17 -3.20
N LEU A 49 -10.61 -1.17 -3.30
CA LEU A 49 -9.32 -1.30 -3.99
C LEU A 49 -8.16 -1.57 -3.03
N ALA A 50 -8.16 -0.91 -1.86
CA ALA A 50 -7.09 -1.04 -0.87
C ALA A 50 -7.62 -1.05 0.58
N TYR A 51 -6.76 -1.45 1.50
CA TYR A 51 -6.92 -1.03 2.89
C TYR A 51 -6.24 0.31 3.09
N PHE A 52 -6.71 1.09 4.06
CA PHE A 52 -6.14 2.38 4.41
C PHE A 52 -5.72 2.35 5.86
N ILE A 53 -4.55 2.89 6.18
CA ILE A 53 -4.06 3.00 7.55
C ILE A 53 -3.70 4.43 7.88
N GLN A 54 -4.01 4.85 9.10
CA GLN A 54 -3.70 6.20 9.57
C GLN A 54 -2.20 6.50 9.42
N SER A 55 -1.93 7.64 8.81
CA SER A 55 -0.60 8.21 8.64
C SER A 55 -0.53 9.56 9.37
N TYR A 56 0.66 9.93 9.81
CA TYR A 56 0.90 11.21 10.46
C TYR A 56 1.72 12.10 9.54
N VAL A 57 1.24 13.32 9.28
CA VAL A 57 1.99 14.34 8.56
C VAL A 57 2.66 15.26 9.57
N TYR A 58 3.99 15.28 9.55
CA TYR A 58 4.78 16.22 10.36
C TYR A 58 4.94 17.53 9.58
N ASN A 59 4.80 18.67 10.25
CA ASN A 59 5.18 19.95 9.66
C ASN A 59 6.70 20.16 9.76
N ASP A 60 7.21 21.21 9.10
CA ASP A 60 8.63 21.60 9.11
C ASP A 60 9.17 21.92 10.51
N GLU A 61 8.31 22.11 11.50
CA GLU A 61 8.66 22.36 12.90
C GLU A 61 8.75 21.05 13.72
N GLY A 62 8.54 19.88 13.09
CA GLY A 62 8.59 18.57 13.75
C GLY A 62 7.38 18.30 14.65
N ALA A 63 6.36 19.17 14.64
CA ALA A 63 5.10 18.91 15.31
C ALA A 63 4.25 18.00 14.41
N GLU A 64 3.68 16.95 15.01
CA GLU A 64 2.60 16.19 14.38
C GLU A 64 1.48 17.17 14.06
N THR A 65 1.22 17.39 12.78
CA THR A 65 -0.02 18.04 12.39
C THR A 65 -1.11 17.00 12.52
N THR A 66 -2.25 17.37 13.11
CA THR A 66 -3.48 16.57 13.12
C THR A 66 -4.11 16.48 11.72
N SER A 67 -3.30 16.43 10.67
CA SER A 67 -3.70 15.99 9.35
C SER A 67 -3.80 14.48 9.42
N GLU A 68 -5.01 13.96 9.63
CA GLU A 68 -5.33 12.53 9.56
C GLU A 68 -5.24 12.07 8.09
N GLY A 69 -4.02 11.97 7.56
CA GLY A 69 -3.80 11.32 6.27
C GLY A 69 -3.98 9.81 6.41
N ALA A 70 -4.16 9.11 5.29
CA ALA A 70 -4.13 7.65 5.27
C ALA A 70 -3.24 7.15 4.12
N ASP A 71 -2.43 6.15 4.42
CA ASP A 71 -1.63 5.44 3.43
C ASP A 71 -2.45 4.27 2.87
N ALA A 72 -2.41 4.10 1.55
CA ALA A 72 -3.02 2.95 0.88
C ALA A 72 -2.12 1.72 1.01
N VAL A 73 -2.67 0.63 1.53
CA VAL A 73 -2.04 -0.68 1.63
C VAL A 73 -2.64 -1.57 0.55
N MET A 74 -2.00 -1.53 -0.61
CA MET A 74 -2.41 -2.27 -1.80
C MET A 74 -1.93 -3.73 -1.75
N PRO A 75 -2.79 -4.72 -2.08
CA PRO A 75 -2.38 -6.11 -2.17
C PRO A 75 -1.25 -6.38 -3.18
N SER A 76 -1.16 -5.58 -4.25
CA SER A 76 -0.10 -5.70 -5.26
C SER A 76 1.28 -5.30 -4.74
N ASP A 77 1.31 -4.48 -3.70
CA ASP A 77 2.53 -3.80 -3.23
C ASP A 77 3.00 -4.38 -1.89
N ASN A 78 2.25 -5.31 -1.32
CA ASN A 78 2.46 -5.87 0.01
C ASN A 78 2.47 -7.40 0.00
N THR A 79 3.07 -7.99 1.03
CA THR A 79 3.12 -9.45 1.17
C THR A 79 1.78 -9.99 1.66
N ALA A 80 1.51 -11.28 1.41
CA ALA A 80 0.31 -11.94 1.94
C ALA A 80 0.24 -11.93 3.48
N ASP A 81 1.38 -11.94 4.17
CA ASP A 81 1.44 -11.84 5.63
C ASP A 81 1.00 -10.46 6.11
N THR A 82 1.48 -9.40 5.45
CA THR A 82 1.01 -8.03 5.70
C THR A 82 -0.49 -7.94 5.45
N MET A 83 -0.97 -8.42 4.30
CA MET A 83 -2.41 -8.34 3.96
C MET A 83 -3.30 -9.10 4.95
N ARG A 84 -2.83 -10.22 5.50
CA ARG A 84 -3.56 -10.99 6.51
C ARG A 84 -3.85 -10.16 7.77
N GLU A 85 -2.93 -9.31 8.21
CA GLU A 85 -3.16 -8.44 9.39
C GLU A 85 -4.34 -7.48 9.15
N PHE A 86 -4.44 -6.90 7.95
CA PHE A 86 -5.55 -6.02 7.57
C PHE A 86 -6.87 -6.77 7.35
N GLU A 87 -6.81 -7.96 6.74
CA GLU A 87 -7.97 -8.83 6.59
C GLU A 87 -8.56 -9.23 7.94
N GLU A 88 -7.71 -9.63 8.89
CA GLU A 88 -8.11 -9.98 10.26
C GLU A 88 -8.67 -8.76 11.03
N ALA A 89 -8.11 -7.57 10.81
CA ALA A 89 -8.62 -6.34 11.38
C ALA A 89 -10.05 -6.01 10.91
N CYS A 90 -10.39 -6.37 9.67
CA CYS A 90 -11.67 -6.04 9.03
C CYS A 90 -12.68 -7.21 8.98
N ALA A 91 -12.33 -8.40 9.48
CA ALA A 91 -13.18 -9.60 9.37
C ALA A 91 -14.48 -9.56 10.20
N HIS A 92 -14.59 -8.61 11.14
CA HIS A 92 -15.72 -8.49 12.07
C HIS A 92 -16.77 -7.44 11.69
N GLU A 93 -16.54 -6.67 10.61
CA GLU A 93 -17.38 -5.55 10.17
C GLU A 93 -18.56 -5.98 9.26
N ARG A 94 -19.26 -7.06 9.61
CA ARG A 94 -20.33 -7.63 8.76
C ARG A 94 -21.72 -7.13 9.10
#